data_AF-A0AAV6CGQ4-F1
#
_entry.id   AF-A0AAV6CGQ4-F1
#
_cell.length_a   1.000
_cell.length_b   1.000
_cell.length_c   1.000
_cell.angle_alpha   90.00
_cell.angle_beta   90.00
_cell.angle_gamma   90.00
#
_symmetry.space_group_name_H-M   'P 1'
#
loop_
_entity.id
_entity.type
_entity.pdbx_description
1 polymer ?
#
loop_
_entity_poly.entity_id
_entity_poly.type
_entity_poly.pdbx_seq_one_letter_code
_entity_poly.pdbx_strand_id
1 'polypeptide(L)'
;MTLAKANTRGDTISFFRQSGWMVIATTSGGVFMLAVHFFATKIDPEYSVFQTLLNLLNLMLIPSIGLQTVFAQQTAAAVTPDRQKELRASVRGVLGGTFALWCLMLLATFFVAGDVAALWKMKNQTPLWIAVGCGLALLWLPILQGVLQGAQNFMWLGWTAIANGIGRFAFIGIIVGVLGGKAAGAMFGAFLGMWTAVALALWHSRSVLKGESSHFSWKEWLSRVVPLTLGLGVGMFFLSADQLVVQSFFDGETTRVYSAAGMFARGLVMFTSPLTSVMFPKIVQSAARSEKTSVLWQAFGATALLGAGAALFCTIFPTFPIKLVFRKPEFLAAADYLPLFVWSMFPLTLTGVLMSNLLARGRFAVVPWMLLAAAGYAAGLSVWHQSFREVITTLGVFNLIALAVVVIFTVKEGRRS
;
A
#
# COMPACT_ATOMS: atom_id res chain seq x y z
N MET A 1 -20.12 15.81 42.99
CA MET A 1 -18.92 15.02 42.67
C MET A 1 -19.32 13.55 42.73
N THR A 2 -19.82 13.02 41.61
CA THR A 2 -20.28 11.63 41.49
C THR A 2 -19.60 11.08 40.25
N LEU A 3 -18.39 10.55 40.44
CA LEU A 3 -17.64 9.87 39.40
C LEU A 3 -18.44 8.63 39.00
N ALA A 4 -19.02 8.69 37.81
CA ALA A 4 -19.57 7.54 37.13
C ALA A 4 -18.49 6.45 37.09
N LYS A 5 -18.76 5.29 37.71
CA LYS A 5 -18.05 4.05 37.41
C LYS A 5 -18.24 3.78 35.92
N ALA A 6 -17.26 4.19 35.12
CA ALA A 6 -17.21 3.84 33.70
C ALA A 6 -17.31 2.32 33.57
N ASN A 7 -18.15 1.87 32.64
CA ASN A 7 -18.42 0.47 32.35
C ASN A 7 -17.22 -0.18 31.63
N THR A 8 -16.08 -0.25 32.32
CA THR A 8 -14.77 -0.65 31.76
C THR A 8 -14.77 -2.06 31.16
N ARG A 9 -15.63 -2.95 31.65
CA ARG A 9 -15.73 -4.34 31.16
C ARG A 9 -16.42 -4.42 29.80
N GLY A 10 -17.46 -3.62 29.57
CA GLY A 10 -18.16 -3.55 28.28
C GLY A 10 -17.30 -2.96 27.18
N ASP A 11 -16.56 -1.89 27.49
CA ASP A 11 -15.64 -1.23 26.56
C ASP A 11 -14.48 -2.15 26.16
N THR A 12 -13.95 -2.91 27.13
CA THR A 12 -12.89 -3.89 26.88
C THR A 12 -13.36 -5.02 25.95
N ILE A 13 -14.55 -5.58 26.18
CA ILE A 13 -15.11 -6.64 25.31
C ILE A 13 -15.38 -6.11 23.89
N SER A 14 -15.95 -4.91 23.77
CA SER A 14 -16.19 -4.27 22.47
C SER A 14 -14.88 -4.04 21.71
N PHE A 15 -13.84 -3.56 22.39
CA PHE A 15 -12.50 -3.37 21.83
C PHE A 15 -11.88 -4.67 21.31
N PHE A 16 -11.93 -5.75 22.10
CA PHE A 16 -11.40 -7.05 21.67
C PHE A 16 -12.18 -7.62 20.47
N ARG A 17 -13.50 -7.49 20.47
CA ARG A 17 -14.35 -7.94 19.36
C ARG A 17 -14.05 -7.18 18.06
N GLN A 18 -13.93 -5.86 18.13
CA GLN A 18 -13.61 -5.01 16.98
C GLN A 18 -12.18 -5.29 16.46
N SER A 19 -11.22 -5.44 17.36
CA SER A 19 -9.83 -5.75 17.01
C SER A 19 -9.72 -7.13 16.35
N GLY A 20 -10.36 -8.16 16.93
CA GLY A 20 -10.40 -9.50 16.36
C GLY A 20 -11.05 -9.53 14.98
N TRP A 21 -12.18 -8.83 14.81
CA TRP A 21 -12.82 -8.68 13.50
C TRP A 21 -11.90 -8.05 12.46
N MET A 22 -11.21 -6.95 12.81
CA MET A 22 -10.30 -6.26 11.89
C MET A 22 -9.11 -7.15 11.50
N VAL A 23 -8.54 -7.91 12.43
CA VAL A 23 -7.47 -8.87 12.14
C VAL A 23 -7.96 -9.94 11.15
N ILE A 24 -9.12 -10.54 11.40
CA ILE A 24 -9.71 -11.54 10.49
C ILE A 24 -9.95 -10.92 9.11
N ALA A 25 -10.62 -9.77 9.05
CA ALA A 25 -10.99 -9.12 7.79
C ALA A 25 -9.78 -8.74 6.94
N THR A 26 -8.76 -8.14 7.55
CA THR A 26 -7.52 -7.73 6.84
C THR A 26 -6.66 -8.93 6.44
N THR A 27 -6.56 -9.95 7.31
CA THR A 27 -5.86 -11.20 6.98
C THR A 27 -6.54 -11.94 5.85
N SER A 28 -7.86 -12.12 5.90
CA SER A 28 -8.63 -12.73 4.82
C SER A 28 -8.47 -11.93 3.53
N GLY A 29 -8.62 -10.60 3.57
CA GLY A 29 -8.40 -9.73 2.41
C GLY A 29 -7.00 -9.92 1.79
N GLY A 30 -5.96 -9.95 2.61
CA GLY A 30 -4.58 -10.17 2.17
C GLY A 30 -4.32 -11.56 1.58
N VAL A 31 -4.85 -12.63 2.20
CA VAL A 31 -4.74 -14.01 1.69
C VAL A 31 -5.37 -14.12 0.30
N PHE A 32 -6.55 -13.54 0.10
CA PHE A 32 -7.20 -13.56 -1.22
C PHE A 32 -6.48 -12.69 -2.26
N MET A 33 -5.87 -11.58 -1.85
CA MET A 33 -4.97 -10.83 -2.74
C MET A 33 -3.77 -11.67 -3.20
N LEU A 34 -3.15 -12.43 -2.30
CA LEU A 34 -2.07 -13.36 -2.67
C LEU A 34 -2.60 -14.46 -3.60
N ALA A 35 -3.78 -14.99 -3.32
CA ALA A 35 -4.40 -16.07 -4.09
C ALA A 35 -4.71 -15.70 -5.55
N VAL A 36 -4.85 -14.40 -5.87
CA VAL A 36 -4.98 -13.93 -7.27
C VAL A 36 -3.80 -14.44 -8.13
N HIS A 37 -2.61 -14.56 -7.56
CA HIS A 37 -1.42 -15.01 -8.28
C HIS A 37 -1.44 -16.51 -8.62
N PHE A 38 -2.35 -17.30 -8.04
CA PHE A 38 -2.57 -18.68 -8.52
C PHE A 38 -3.09 -18.74 -9.96
N PHE A 39 -3.69 -17.67 -10.46
CA PHE A 39 -4.12 -17.56 -11.86
C PHE A 39 -2.98 -17.16 -12.81
N ALA A 40 -1.76 -16.90 -12.31
CA ALA A 40 -0.62 -16.46 -13.12
C ALA A 40 -0.36 -17.35 -14.34
N THR A 41 -0.46 -18.67 -14.16
CA THR A 41 -0.23 -19.67 -15.22
C THR A 41 -1.26 -19.60 -16.35
N LYS A 42 -2.48 -19.11 -16.07
CA LYS A 42 -3.55 -18.89 -17.06
C LYS A 42 -3.43 -17.54 -17.76
N ILE A 43 -2.91 -16.52 -17.07
CA ILE A 43 -2.65 -15.17 -17.62
C ILE A 43 -1.46 -15.17 -18.58
N ASP A 44 -0.47 -16.02 -18.33
CA ASP A 44 0.71 -16.25 -19.15
C ASP A 44 0.38 -16.35 -20.66
N PRO A 45 1.16 -15.70 -21.56
CA PRO A 45 2.43 -14.99 -21.34
C PRO A 45 2.33 -13.56 -20.78
N GLU A 46 1.14 -13.04 -20.50
CA GLU A 46 0.93 -11.61 -20.15
C GLU A 46 1.05 -11.34 -18.64
N TYR A 47 1.61 -12.28 -17.87
CA TYR A 47 1.69 -12.15 -16.40
C TYR A 47 2.57 -10.97 -15.96
N SER A 48 3.67 -10.71 -16.67
CA SER A 48 4.55 -9.56 -16.38
C SER A 48 3.86 -8.23 -16.66
N VAL A 49 3.04 -8.15 -17.71
CA VAL A 49 2.19 -6.98 -17.99
C VAL A 49 1.18 -6.77 -16.85
N PHE A 50 0.49 -7.82 -16.42
CA PHE A 50 -0.43 -7.75 -15.28
C PHE A 50 0.27 -7.24 -14.01
N GLN A 51 1.45 -7.76 -13.69
CA GLN A 51 2.23 -7.31 -12.53
C GLN A 51 2.73 -5.88 -12.65
N THR A 52 3.11 -5.44 -13.86
CA THR A 52 3.49 -4.06 -14.13
C THR A 52 2.33 -3.12 -13.89
N LEU A 53 1.12 -3.49 -14.31
CA LEU A 53 -0.09 -2.71 -14.05
C LEU A 53 -0.44 -2.66 -12.57
N LEU A 54 -0.30 -3.76 -11.82
CA LEU A 54 -0.47 -3.73 -10.36
C LEU A 54 0.56 -2.83 -9.67
N ASN A 55 1.80 -2.77 -10.15
CA ASN A 55 2.81 -1.85 -9.64
C ASN A 55 2.55 -0.39 -10.05
N LEU A 56 1.98 -0.15 -11.23
CA LEU A 56 1.48 1.17 -11.61
C LEU A 56 0.36 1.62 -10.64
N LEU A 57 -0.56 0.72 -10.30
CA LEU A 57 -1.61 1.00 -9.32
C LEU A 57 -1.05 1.40 -7.95
N ASN A 58 0.05 0.75 -7.52
CA ASN A 58 0.74 1.10 -6.30
C ASN A 58 1.30 2.53 -6.34
N LEU A 59 1.82 2.98 -7.48
CA LEU A 59 2.29 4.35 -7.66
C LEU A 59 1.12 5.35 -7.69
N MET A 60 0.01 5.00 -8.35
CA MET A 60 -1.21 5.82 -8.36
C MET A 60 -1.86 5.97 -6.98
N LEU A 61 -1.61 5.03 -6.06
CA LEU A 61 -2.09 5.10 -4.67
C LEU A 61 -1.35 6.16 -3.85
N ILE A 62 -0.13 6.56 -4.23
CA ILE A 62 0.73 7.47 -3.46
C ILE A 62 -0.01 8.69 -2.91
N PRO A 63 -0.78 9.47 -3.70
CA PRO A 63 -1.49 10.65 -3.22
C PRO A 63 -2.50 10.37 -2.09
N SER A 64 -2.99 9.14 -2.01
CA SER A 64 -4.04 8.75 -1.07
C SER A 64 -3.56 8.02 0.18
N ILE A 65 -2.28 7.68 0.30
CA ILE A 65 -1.75 6.87 1.42
C ILE A 65 -2.01 7.55 2.77
N GLY A 66 -1.77 8.86 2.89
CA GLY A 66 -1.98 9.60 4.15
C GLY A 66 -3.45 9.88 4.47
N LEU A 67 -4.36 9.72 3.51
CA LEU A 67 -5.74 10.20 3.64
C LEU A 67 -6.56 9.41 4.64
N GLN A 68 -6.35 8.09 4.73
CA GLN A 68 -7.10 7.25 5.66
C GLN A 68 -6.92 7.72 7.11
N THR A 69 -5.69 7.98 7.52
CA THR A 69 -5.37 8.46 8.88
C THR A 69 -5.99 9.84 9.15
N VAL A 70 -5.88 10.75 8.19
CA VAL A 70 -6.41 12.12 8.32
C VAL A 70 -7.94 12.09 8.47
N PHE A 71 -8.64 11.33 7.63
CA PHE A 71 -10.09 11.21 7.72
C PHE A 71 -10.57 10.42 8.93
N ALA A 72 -9.79 9.44 9.40
CA ALA A 72 -10.08 8.78 10.68
C ALA A 72 -10.04 9.77 11.85
N GLN A 73 -9.02 10.63 11.91
CA GLN A 73 -8.91 11.65 12.95
C GLN A 73 -10.00 12.72 12.84
N GLN A 74 -10.24 13.25 11.63
CA GLN A 74 -11.28 14.26 11.40
C GLN A 74 -12.67 13.73 11.74
N THR A 75 -12.96 12.48 11.38
CA THR A 75 -14.27 11.88 11.67
C THR A 75 -14.45 11.61 13.16
N ALA A 76 -13.42 11.12 13.84
CA ALA A 76 -13.47 10.92 15.30
C ALA A 76 -13.64 12.25 16.08
N ALA A 77 -13.09 13.35 15.54
CA ALA A 77 -13.22 14.68 16.14
C ALA A 77 -14.55 15.40 15.82
N ALA A 78 -15.35 14.87 14.89
CA ALA A 78 -16.59 15.50 14.42
C ALA A 78 -17.79 15.27 15.35
N VAL A 79 -17.64 15.66 16.62
CA VAL A 79 -18.66 15.48 17.67
C VAL A 79 -19.67 16.63 17.74
N THR A 80 -19.33 17.81 17.22
CA THR A 80 -20.23 18.98 17.18
C THR A 80 -20.83 19.18 15.79
N PRO A 81 -22.00 19.84 15.66
CA PRO A 81 -22.61 20.14 14.37
C PRO A 81 -21.67 20.90 13.41
N ASP A 82 -20.89 21.85 13.92
CA ASP A 82 -19.94 22.62 13.11
C ASP A 82 -18.79 21.75 12.58
N ARG A 83 -18.20 20.90 13.44
CA ARG A 83 -17.16 19.96 13.03
C ARG A 83 -17.70 18.90 12.06
N GLN A 84 -18.97 18.53 12.18
CA GLN A 84 -19.62 17.68 11.18
C GLN A 84 -19.70 18.39 9.83
N LYS A 85 -20.12 19.66 9.77
CA LYS A 85 -20.15 20.45 8.52
C LYS A 85 -18.75 20.56 7.89
N GLU A 86 -17.71 20.77 8.69
CA GLU A 86 -16.30 20.78 8.26
C GLU A 86 -15.85 19.42 7.70
N LEU A 87 -16.23 18.32 8.36
CA LEU A 87 -15.97 16.98 7.86
C LEU A 87 -16.65 16.74 6.51
N ARG A 88 -17.92 17.13 6.35
CA ARG A 88 -18.63 16.99 5.06
C ARG A 88 -17.93 17.78 3.96
N ALA A 89 -17.54 19.02 4.26
CA ALA A 89 -16.80 19.89 3.34
C ALA A 89 -15.47 19.23 2.93
N SER A 90 -14.74 18.67 3.88
CA SER A 90 -13.45 18.01 3.64
C SER A 90 -13.60 16.75 2.81
N VAL A 91 -14.55 15.86 3.15
CA VAL A 91 -14.78 14.63 2.40
C VAL A 91 -15.20 14.95 0.96
N ARG A 92 -16.15 15.86 0.75
CA ARG A 92 -16.60 16.24 -0.60
C ARG A 92 -15.51 16.93 -1.40
N GLY A 93 -14.80 17.88 -0.77
CA GLY A 93 -13.71 18.61 -1.40
C GLY A 93 -12.59 17.67 -1.86
N VAL A 94 -12.17 16.74 -1.01
CA VAL A 94 -11.08 15.82 -1.33
C VAL A 94 -11.51 14.72 -2.31
N LEU A 95 -12.75 14.21 -2.23
CA LEU A 95 -13.29 13.33 -3.28
C LEU A 95 -13.33 14.03 -4.64
N GLY A 96 -13.76 15.29 -4.68
CA GLY A 96 -13.75 16.11 -5.90
C GLY A 96 -12.34 16.41 -6.41
N GLY A 97 -11.40 16.75 -5.52
CA GLY A 97 -10.00 17.03 -5.90
C GLY A 97 -9.26 15.79 -6.36
N THR A 98 -9.47 14.63 -5.73
CA THR A 98 -8.91 13.35 -6.19
C THR A 98 -9.55 12.88 -7.49
N PHE A 99 -10.83 13.17 -7.72
CA PHE A 99 -11.47 12.96 -9.01
C PHE A 99 -10.86 13.86 -10.10
N ALA A 100 -10.61 15.14 -9.81
CA ALA A 100 -9.93 16.05 -10.74
C ALA A 100 -8.50 15.58 -11.05
N LEU A 101 -7.74 15.15 -10.04
CA LEU A 101 -6.42 14.53 -10.22
C LEU A 101 -6.51 13.27 -11.09
N TRP A 102 -7.52 12.44 -10.89
CA TRP A 102 -7.77 11.27 -11.73
C TRP A 102 -8.10 11.65 -13.17
N CYS A 103 -8.92 12.67 -13.41
CA CYS A 103 -9.18 13.19 -14.75
C CYS A 103 -7.89 13.68 -15.44
N LEU A 104 -6.97 14.31 -14.69
CA LEU A 104 -5.65 14.68 -15.22
C LEU A 104 -4.82 13.44 -15.58
N MET A 105 -4.80 12.41 -14.73
CA MET A 105 -4.11 11.15 -15.05
C MET A 105 -4.73 10.45 -16.27
N LEU A 106 -6.06 10.47 -16.40
CA LEU A 106 -6.79 9.93 -17.55
C LEU A 106 -6.44 10.68 -18.83
N LEU A 107 -6.42 12.02 -18.77
CA LEU A 107 -6.04 12.88 -19.90
C LEU A 107 -4.57 12.67 -20.28
N ALA A 108 -3.67 12.62 -19.31
CA ALA A 108 -2.26 12.31 -19.56
C ALA A 108 -2.10 10.94 -20.23
N THR A 109 -2.80 9.92 -19.72
CA THR A 109 -2.80 8.57 -20.31
C THR A 109 -3.33 8.57 -21.72
N PHE A 110 -4.36 9.37 -22.04
CA PHE A 110 -4.87 9.49 -23.40
C PHE A 110 -3.81 9.90 -24.43
N PHE A 111 -2.91 10.82 -24.06
CA PHE A 111 -1.83 11.25 -24.95
C PHE A 111 -0.69 10.24 -25.07
N VAL A 112 -0.42 9.44 -24.04
CA VAL A 112 0.75 8.53 -24.00
C VAL A 112 0.40 7.04 -24.07
N ALA A 113 -0.89 6.67 -24.17
CA ALA A 113 -1.33 5.28 -24.08
C ALA A 113 -0.70 4.39 -25.15
N GLY A 114 -0.50 4.92 -26.36
CA GLY A 114 0.20 4.22 -27.45
C GLY A 114 1.64 3.91 -27.09
N ASP A 115 2.39 4.93 -26.69
CA ASP A 115 3.81 4.81 -26.33
C ASP A 115 4.01 3.91 -25.11
N VAL A 116 3.17 4.04 -24.08
CA VAL A 116 3.22 3.19 -22.88
C VAL A 116 2.90 1.74 -23.21
N ALA A 117 1.88 1.49 -24.05
CA ALA A 117 1.53 0.13 -24.46
C ALA A 117 2.65 -0.51 -25.29
N ALA A 118 3.29 0.25 -26.19
CA ALA A 118 4.45 -0.22 -26.95
C ALA A 118 5.65 -0.47 -26.04
N LEU A 119 5.96 0.46 -25.14
CA LEU A 119 7.08 0.39 -24.20
C LEU A 119 6.95 -0.84 -23.28
N TRP A 120 5.75 -1.11 -22.78
CA TRP A 120 5.49 -2.27 -21.91
C TRP A 120 5.09 -3.53 -22.68
N LYS A 121 5.23 -3.51 -24.01
CA LYS A 121 5.05 -4.68 -24.90
C LYS A 121 3.66 -5.30 -24.75
N MET A 122 2.64 -4.45 -24.57
CA MET A 122 1.26 -4.87 -24.50
C MET A 122 0.71 -5.15 -25.88
N LYS A 123 -0.05 -6.24 -26.03
CA LYS A 123 -0.75 -6.55 -27.30
C LYS A 123 -1.87 -5.56 -27.62
N ASN A 124 -2.46 -4.94 -26.60
CA ASN A 124 -3.48 -3.90 -26.74
C ASN A 124 -3.45 -2.95 -25.53
N GLN A 125 -4.11 -1.79 -25.67
CA GLN A 125 -4.12 -0.74 -24.63
C GLN A 125 -5.18 -0.96 -23.54
N THR A 126 -6.09 -1.93 -23.72
CA THR A 126 -7.23 -2.16 -22.82
C THR A 126 -6.84 -2.35 -21.34
N PRO A 127 -5.81 -3.16 -20.99
CA PRO A 127 -5.36 -3.31 -19.61
C PRO A 127 -4.93 -1.98 -18.96
N LEU A 128 -4.31 -1.08 -19.72
CA LEU A 128 -3.86 0.23 -19.24
C LEU A 128 -5.05 1.12 -18.87
N TRP A 129 -6.05 1.21 -19.74
CA TRP A 129 -7.28 1.96 -19.48
C TRP A 129 -8.04 1.43 -18.25
N ILE A 130 -8.11 0.11 -18.10
CA ILE A 130 -8.70 -0.51 -16.91
C ILE A 130 -7.88 -0.17 -15.66
N ALA A 131 -6.55 -0.17 -15.73
CA ALA A 131 -5.69 0.23 -14.62
C ALA A 131 -5.94 1.68 -14.21
N VAL A 132 -6.08 2.62 -15.16
CA VAL A 132 -6.46 4.00 -14.84
C VAL A 132 -7.83 4.07 -14.17
N GLY A 133 -8.79 3.26 -14.61
CA GLY A 133 -10.10 3.12 -13.95
C GLY A 133 -10.01 2.60 -12.50
N CYS A 134 -9.10 1.66 -12.22
CA CYS A 134 -8.77 1.22 -10.87
C CYS A 134 -8.14 2.33 -10.03
N GLY A 135 -7.38 3.23 -10.67
CA GLY A 135 -6.74 4.38 -10.02
C GLY A 135 -7.73 5.25 -9.25
N LEU A 136 -8.93 5.51 -9.80
CA LEU A 136 -9.96 6.27 -9.08
C LEU A 136 -10.42 5.56 -7.81
N ALA A 137 -10.64 4.24 -7.88
CA ALA A 137 -11.02 3.46 -6.72
C ALA A 137 -9.93 3.49 -5.63
N LEU A 138 -8.65 3.44 -6.01
CA LEU A 138 -7.51 3.56 -5.09
C LEU A 138 -7.39 4.94 -4.46
N LEU A 139 -7.79 6.00 -5.18
CA LEU A 139 -7.77 7.34 -4.63
C LEU A 139 -8.90 7.56 -3.61
N TRP A 140 -10.08 7.03 -3.89
CA TRP A 140 -11.28 7.23 -3.06
C TRP A 140 -11.37 6.30 -1.86
N LEU A 141 -10.96 5.03 -1.98
CA LEU A 141 -11.16 4.04 -0.94
C LEU A 141 -10.52 4.44 0.41
N PRO A 142 -9.27 4.97 0.48
CA PRO A 142 -8.67 5.40 1.74
C PRO A 142 -9.45 6.51 2.45
N ILE A 143 -10.06 7.44 1.70
CA ILE A 143 -10.91 8.51 2.25
C ILE A 143 -12.11 7.91 2.97
N LEU A 144 -12.83 7.01 2.28
CA LEU A 144 -14.03 6.37 2.82
C LEU A 144 -13.71 5.44 3.98
N GLN A 145 -12.61 4.67 3.89
CA GLN A 145 -12.12 3.85 4.99
C GLN A 145 -11.74 4.68 6.21
N GLY A 146 -11.12 5.85 6.00
CA GLY A 146 -10.85 6.80 7.09
C GLY A 146 -12.12 7.26 7.78
N VAL A 147 -13.16 7.61 7.01
CA VAL A 147 -14.47 7.97 7.57
C VAL A 147 -15.08 6.83 8.38
N LEU A 148 -15.11 5.60 7.84
CA LEU A 148 -15.63 4.44 8.57
C LEU A 148 -14.82 4.16 9.85
N GLN A 149 -13.49 4.27 9.78
CA GLN A 149 -12.59 4.05 10.90
C GLN A 149 -12.80 5.07 12.02
N GLY A 150 -12.88 6.36 11.69
CA GLY A 150 -13.10 7.42 12.68
C GLY A 150 -14.50 7.39 13.30
N ALA A 151 -15.51 6.96 12.54
CA ALA A 151 -16.86 6.71 13.05
C ALA A 151 -16.96 5.40 13.87
N GLN A 152 -15.84 4.69 14.09
CA GLN A 152 -15.76 3.38 14.75
C GLN A 152 -16.64 2.31 14.09
N ASN A 153 -16.94 2.44 12.80
CA ASN A 153 -17.71 1.49 12.01
C ASN A 153 -16.81 0.35 11.50
N PHE A 154 -16.15 -0.35 12.43
CA PHE A 154 -15.19 -1.41 12.15
C PHE A 154 -15.81 -2.60 11.41
N MET A 155 -17.11 -2.85 11.62
CA MET A 155 -17.83 -3.91 10.92
C MET A 155 -17.73 -3.70 9.40
N TRP A 156 -18.16 -2.53 8.94
CA TRP A 156 -18.13 -2.23 7.50
C TRP A 156 -16.73 -1.92 7.00
N LEU A 157 -15.85 -1.33 7.82
CA LEU A 157 -14.43 -1.20 7.47
C LEU A 157 -13.81 -2.57 7.14
N GLY A 158 -14.03 -3.58 7.98
CA GLY A 158 -13.58 -4.95 7.71
C GLY A 158 -14.20 -5.53 6.43
N TRP A 159 -15.50 -5.34 6.21
CA TRP A 159 -16.12 -5.79 4.96
C TRP A 159 -15.56 -5.10 3.72
N THR A 160 -15.12 -3.83 3.78
CA THR A 160 -14.42 -3.20 2.65
C THR A 160 -13.10 -3.90 2.34
N ALA A 161 -12.35 -4.34 3.36
CA ALA A 161 -11.10 -5.08 3.17
C ALA A 161 -11.36 -6.47 2.57
N ILE A 162 -12.38 -7.17 3.08
CA ILE A 162 -12.81 -8.47 2.56
C ILE A 162 -13.30 -8.34 1.11
N ALA A 163 -14.17 -7.38 0.81
CA ALA A 163 -14.68 -7.14 -0.54
C ALA A 163 -13.55 -6.82 -1.52
N ASN A 164 -12.55 -6.04 -1.10
CA ASN A 164 -11.40 -5.72 -1.94
C ASN A 164 -10.50 -6.95 -2.21
N GLY A 165 -10.31 -7.85 -1.25
CA GLY A 165 -9.52 -9.07 -1.45
C GLY A 165 -10.30 -10.16 -2.19
N ILE A 166 -11.40 -10.62 -1.60
CA ILE A 166 -12.26 -11.68 -2.13
C ILE A 166 -12.86 -11.28 -3.47
N GLY A 167 -13.32 -10.03 -3.63
CA GLY A 167 -13.89 -9.56 -4.87
C GLY A 167 -12.89 -9.68 -6.03
N ARG A 168 -11.65 -9.22 -5.84
CA ARG A 168 -10.60 -9.35 -6.87
C ARG A 168 -10.33 -10.83 -7.18
N PHE A 169 -10.17 -11.68 -6.17
CA PHE A 169 -9.95 -13.11 -6.38
C PHE A 169 -11.10 -13.77 -7.15
N ALA A 170 -12.34 -13.52 -6.75
CA ALA A 170 -13.52 -14.11 -7.36
C ALA A 170 -13.70 -13.64 -8.81
N PHE A 171 -13.67 -12.34 -9.09
CA PHE A 171 -13.84 -11.83 -10.44
C PHE A 171 -12.69 -12.21 -11.37
N ILE A 172 -11.45 -12.18 -10.89
CA ILE A 172 -10.29 -12.67 -11.67
C ILE A 172 -10.43 -14.16 -11.93
N GLY A 173 -10.81 -14.95 -10.92
CA GLY A 173 -11.01 -16.39 -11.06
C GLY A 173 -12.12 -16.74 -12.07
N ILE A 174 -13.21 -15.98 -12.12
CA ILE A 174 -14.26 -16.16 -13.12
C ILE A 174 -13.74 -15.76 -14.51
N ILE A 175 -13.21 -14.55 -14.67
CA ILE A 175 -12.84 -14.01 -15.98
C ILE A 175 -11.62 -14.75 -16.58
N VAL A 176 -10.56 -14.93 -15.80
CA VAL A 176 -9.34 -15.62 -16.24
C VAL A 176 -9.53 -17.12 -16.21
N GLY A 177 -10.16 -17.63 -15.14
CA GLY A 177 -10.25 -19.07 -14.91
C GLY A 177 -11.28 -19.77 -15.79
N VAL A 178 -12.41 -19.11 -16.11
CA VAL A 178 -13.53 -19.68 -16.88
C VAL A 178 -13.60 -19.08 -18.29
N LEU A 179 -13.51 -17.75 -18.41
CA LEU A 179 -13.70 -17.06 -19.70
C LEU A 179 -12.40 -16.92 -20.52
N GLY A 180 -11.26 -17.37 -19.98
CA GLY A 180 -9.96 -17.33 -20.67
C GLY A 180 -9.34 -15.93 -20.80
N GLY A 181 -9.80 -14.95 -20.02
CA GLY A 181 -9.25 -13.60 -20.03
C GLY A 181 -7.76 -13.58 -19.65
N LYS A 182 -6.94 -12.82 -20.39
CA LYS A 182 -5.50 -12.63 -20.13
C LYS A 182 -5.27 -11.42 -19.21
N ALA A 183 -4.25 -10.58 -19.43
CA ALA A 183 -3.97 -9.46 -18.54
C ALA A 183 -5.13 -8.46 -18.45
N ALA A 184 -5.81 -8.17 -19.57
CA ALA A 184 -7.00 -7.31 -19.57
C ALA A 184 -8.12 -7.86 -18.68
N GLY A 185 -8.38 -9.18 -18.76
CA GLY A 185 -9.41 -9.84 -17.95
C GLY A 185 -9.06 -9.86 -16.47
N ALA A 186 -7.78 -10.12 -16.12
CA ALA A 186 -7.30 -10.05 -14.76
C ALA A 186 -7.41 -8.62 -14.19
N MET A 187 -7.05 -7.60 -14.97
CA MET A 187 -7.22 -6.20 -14.56
C MET A 187 -8.69 -5.81 -14.42
N PHE A 188 -9.57 -6.31 -15.28
CA PHE A 188 -11.01 -6.03 -15.16
C PHE A 188 -11.61 -6.71 -13.92
N GLY A 189 -11.18 -7.93 -13.60
CA GLY A 189 -11.54 -8.56 -12.33
C GLY A 189 -11.04 -7.76 -11.12
N ALA A 190 -9.82 -7.20 -11.21
CA ALA A 190 -9.31 -6.30 -10.18
C ALA A 190 -10.17 -5.03 -10.05
N PHE A 191 -10.55 -4.43 -11.18
CA PHE A 191 -11.43 -3.26 -11.25
C PHE A 191 -12.76 -3.52 -10.54
N LEU A 192 -13.46 -4.60 -10.89
CA LEU A 192 -14.73 -4.96 -10.26
C LEU A 192 -14.57 -5.16 -8.75
N GLY A 193 -13.51 -5.88 -8.31
CA GLY A 193 -13.25 -6.09 -6.88
C GLY A 193 -12.93 -4.82 -6.10
N MET A 194 -12.26 -3.84 -6.72
CA MET A 194 -12.01 -2.54 -6.09
C MET A 194 -13.28 -1.70 -6.01
N TRP A 195 -14.07 -1.67 -7.08
CA TRP A 195 -15.29 -0.87 -7.13
C TRP A 195 -16.40 -1.43 -6.23
N THR A 196 -16.46 -2.75 -5.99
CA THR A 196 -17.35 -3.30 -4.95
C THR A 196 -16.96 -2.80 -3.56
N ALA A 197 -15.66 -2.75 -3.24
CA ALA A 197 -15.18 -2.19 -1.97
C ALA A 197 -15.50 -0.69 -1.84
N VAL A 198 -15.31 0.08 -2.90
CA VAL A 198 -15.68 1.51 -2.94
C VAL A 198 -17.18 1.71 -2.78
N ALA A 199 -18.01 0.97 -3.52
CA ALA A 199 -19.46 1.05 -3.44
C ALA A 199 -19.96 0.76 -2.02
N LEU A 200 -19.41 -0.28 -1.40
CA LEU A 200 -19.71 -0.64 -0.02
C LEU A 200 -19.30 0.48 0.97
N ALA A 201 -18.08 0.98 0.83
CA ALA A 201 -17.58 2.06 1.69
C ALA A 201 -18.43 3.33 1.54
N LEU A 202 -18.75 3.70 0.30
CA LEU A 202 -19.54 4.89 -0.04
C LEU A 202 -20.96 4.79 0.52
N TRP A 203 -21.59 3.61 0.41
CA TRP A 203 -22.90 3.35 0.97
C TRP A 203 -22.93 3.56 2.49
N HIS A 204 -21.92 3.06 3.20
CA HIS A 204 -21.83 3.19 4.65
C HIS A 204 -21.28 4.55 5.13
N SER A 205 -20.70 5.35 4.24
CA SER A 205 -20.29 6.74 4.52
C SER A 205 -21.31 7.79 4.02
N ARG A 206 -22.44 7.38 3.43
CA ARG A 206 -23.42 8.29 2.79
C ARG A 206 -24.00 9.37 3.70
N SER A 207 -24.07 9.12 5.01
CA SER A 207 -24.56 10.09 5.99
C SER A 207 -23.64 11.30 6.13
N VAL A 208 -22.32 11.10 6.02
CA VAL A 208 -21.31 12.16 6.04
C VAL A 208 -21.31 12.94 4.71
N LEU A 209 -21.75 12.31 3.63
CA LEU A 209 -21.84 12.94 2.31
C LEU A 209 -23.10 13.78 2.11
N LYS A 210 -24.10 13.71 2.99
CA LYS A 210 -25.38 14.42 2.88
C LYS A 210 -25.52 15.55 3.91
N GLY A 211 -26.21 16.63 3.54
CA GLY A 211 -26.47 17.79 4.41
C GLY A 211 -25.58 19.00 4.14
N GLU A 212 -25.71 20.03 4.96
CA GLU A 212 -24.92 21.27 4.82
C GLU A 212 -23.44 21.03 5.07
N SER A 213 -22.59 21.72 4.30
CA SER A 213 -21.13 21.74 4.44
C SER A 213 -20.65 23.17 4.61
N SER A 214 -19.59 23.36 5.38
CA SER A 214 -18.90 24.65 5.49
C SER A 214 -17.95 24.88 4.30
N HIS A 215 -17.24 26.00 4.29
CA HIS A 215 -16.14 26.25 3.36
C HIS A 215 -14.96 25.29 3.63
N PHE A 216 -14.33 24.78 2.56
CA PHE A 216 -13.17 23.88 2.66
C PHE A 216 -11.86 24.62 2.37
N SER A 217 -10.99 24.70 3.37
CA SER A 217 -9.70 25.40 3.29
C SER A 217 -8.59 24.49 2.75
N TRP A 218 -8.42 24.44 1.43
CA TRP A 218 -7.40 23.60 0.76
C TRP A 218 -5.97 23.80 1.27
N LYS A 219 -5.55 25.05 1.48
CA LYS A 219 -4.16 25.38 1.87
C LYS A 219 -3.77 24.76 3.22
N GLU A 220 -4.63 24.89 4.23
CA GLU A 220 -4.39 24.34 5.56
C GLU A 220 -4.48 22.82 5.59
N TRP A 221 -5.35 22.26 4.76
CA TRP A 221 -5.51 20.81 4.66
C TRP A 221 -4.30 20.17 3.95
N LEU A 222 -3.86 20.72 2.81
CA LEU A 222 -2.72 20.22 2.04
C LEU A 222 -1.41 20.31 2.83
N SER A 223 -1.20 21.35 3.65
CA SER A 223 0.02 21.49 4.45
C SER A 223 0.20 20.36 5.48
N ARG A 224 -0.88 19.69 5.87
CA ARG A 224 -0.86 18.52 6.78
C ARG A 224 -0.74 17.21 6.02
N VAL A 225 -1.47 17.09 4.91
CA VAL A 225 -1.56 15.84 4.15
C VAL A 225 -0.31 15.60 3.29
N VAL A 226 0.18 16.61 2.59
CA VAL A 226 1.30 16.45 1.64
C VAL A 226 2.54 15.87 2.30
N PRO A 227 3.03 16.35 3.47
CA PRO A 227 4.19 15.76 4.12
C PRO A 227 3.98 14.30 4.55
N LEU A 228 2.78 13.97 5.03
CA LEU A 228 2.43 12.60 5.43
C LEU A 228 2.40 11.65 4.22
N THR A 229 1.71 12.09 3.17
CA THR A 229 1.55 11.36 1.92
C THR A 229 2.89 11.15 1.21
N LEU A 230 3.73 12.18 1.10
CA LEU A 230 5.07 12.04 0.52
C LEU A 230 5.98 11.16 1.39
N GLY A 231 5.92 11.33 2.72
CA GLY A 231 6.72 10.53 3.64
C GLY A 231 6.44 9.02 3.55
N LEU A 232 5.16 8.63 3.52
CA LEU A 232 4.76 7.24 3.36
C LEU A 232 4.86 6.76 1.89
N GLY A 233 4.61 7.66 0.94
CA GLY A 233 4.62 7.39 -0.49
C GLY A 233 5.98 7.05 -1.07
N VAL A 234 7.07 7.54 -0.48
CA VAL A 234 8.42 7.13 -0.86
C VAL A 234 8.59 5.61 -0.73
N GLY A 235 8.11 5.01 0.36
CA GLY A 235 8.18 3.56 0.53
C GLY A 235 7.43 2.80 -0.56
N MET A 236 6.29 3.34 -1.02
CA MET A 236 5.52 2.78 -2.13
C MET A 236 6.26 2.89 -3.47
N PHE A 237 6.98 3.99 -3.69
CA PHE A 237 7.82 4.16 -4.88
C PHE A 237 8.94 3.12 -4.92
N PHE A 238 9.66 2.96 -3.79
CA PHE A 238 10.68 1.92 -3.64
C PHE A 238 10.15 0.50 -3.86
N LEU A 239 8.89 0.25 -3.46
CA LEU A 239 8.25 -1.04 -3.61
C LEU A 239 7.93 -1.39 -5.07
N SER A 240 7.73 -0.40 -5.96
CA SER A 240 7.06 -0.63 -7.25
C SER A 240 7.76 -0.09 -8.49
N ALA A 241 8.68 0.87 -8.38
CA ALA A 241 9.27 1.54 -9.55
C ALA A 241 10.12 0.60 -10.44
N ASP A 242 10.83 -0.36 -9.85
CA ASP A 242 11.68 -1.33 -10.57
C ASP A 242 10.91 -2.14 -11.60
N GLN A 243 9.69 -2.57 -11.28
CA GLN A 243 8.89 -3.40 -12.19
C GLN A 243 8.59 -2.67 -13.50
N LEU A 244 8.31 -1.36 -13.44
CA LEU A 244 8.02 -0.56 -14.63
C LEU A 244 9.25 -0.45 -15.53
N VAL A 245 10.42 -0.25 -14.95
CA VAL A 245 11.71 -0.20 -15.67
C VAL A 245 12.00 -1.57 -16.29
N VAL A 246 11.87 -2.64 -15.50
CA VAL A 246 12.11 -4.01 -15.99
C VAL A 246 11.20 -4.35 -17.16
N GLN A 247 9.91 -4.01 -17.08
CA GLN A 247 8.98 -4.22 -18.18
C GLN A 247 9.31 -3.42 -19.44
N SER A 248 9.91 -2.24 -19.28
CA SER A 248 10.26 -1.34 -20.39
C SER A 248 11.50 -1.83 -21.15
N PHE A 249 12.52 -2.30 -20.44
CA PHE A 249 13.82 -2.63 -21.05
C PHE A 249 14.02 -4.12 -21.36
N PHE A 250 13.42 -5.02 -20.59
CA PHE A 250 13.64 -6.47 -20.72
C PHE A 250 12.53 -7.16 -21.49
N ASP A 251 12.83 -8.30 -22.11
CA ASP A 251 11.87 -9.05 -22.92
C ASP A 251 10.69 -9.62 -22.09
N GLY A 252 9.52 -9.71 -22.73
CA GLY A 252 8.27 -10.17 -22.11
C GLY A 252 8.37 -11.58 -21.51
N GLU A 253 9.19 -12.45 -22.08
CA GLU A 253 9.39 -13.80 -21.56
C GLU A 253 10.26 -13.83 -20.30
N THR A 254 11.30 -13.01 -20.23
CA THR A 254 12.21 -12.95 -19.07
C THR A 254 11.62 -12.13 -17.92
N THR A 255 10.85 -11.09 -18.21
CA THR A 255 10.21 -10.22 -17.20
C THR A 255 9.22 -10.96 -16.30
N ARG A 256 8.62 -12.08 -16.75
CA ARG A 256 7.73 -12.90 -15.91
C ARG A 256 8.46 -13.51 -14.71
N VAL A 257 9.73 -13.87 -14.90
CA VAL A 257 10.62 -14.43 -13.87
C VAL A 257 10.89 -13.39 -12.80
N TYR A 258 11.25 -12.17 -13.22
CA TYR A 258 11.43 -11.03 -12.32
C TYR A 258 10.16 -10.73 -11.52
N SER A 259 9.02 -10.69 -12.20
CA SER A 259 7.72 -10.39 -11.61
C SER A 259 7.31 -11.40 -10.54
N ALA A 260 7.62 -12.68 -10.75
CA ALA A 260 7.36 -13.75 -9.77
C ALA A 260 8.26 -13.65 -8.53
N ALA A 261 9.56 -13.43 -8.70
CA ALA A 261 10.48 -13.20 -7.58
C ALA A 261 10.09 -11.93 -6.80
N GLY A 262 9.78 -10.87 -7.54
CA GLY A 262 9.39 -9.57 -7.01
C GLY A 262 8.08 -9.60 -6.22
N MET A 263 7.14 -10.47 -6.56
CA MET A 263 5.90 -10.67 -5.79
C MET A 263 6.21 -11.10 -4.34
N PHE A 264 7.12 -12.07 -4.15
CA PHE A 264 7.50 -12.54 -2.83
C PHE A 264 8.34 -11.51 -2.07
N ALA A 265 9.27 -10.83 -2.74
CA ALA A 265 10.07 -9.77 -2.12
C ALA A 265 9.21 -8.62 -1.60
N ARG A 266 8.18 -8.20 -2.35
CA ARG A 266 7.18 -7.21 -1.90
C ARG A 266 6.27 -7.77 -0.81
N GLY A 267 5.93 -9.05 -0.90
CA GLY A 267 5.19 -9.79 0.12
C GLY A 267 5.85 -9.73 1.50
N LEU A 268 7.20 -9.73 1.57
CA LEU A 268 7.94 -9.53 2.82
C LEU A 268 7.55 -8.21 3.51
N VAL A 269 7.52 -7.11 2.75
CA VAL A 269 7.16 -5.78 3.27
C VAL A 269 5.73 -5.79 3.80
N MET A 270 4.80 -6.36 3.03
CA MET A 270 3.40 -6.46 3.45
C MET A 270 3.21 -7.35 4.67
N PHE A 271 3.96 -8.45 4.78
CA PHE A 271 3.92 -9.38 5.90
C PHE A 271 4.35 -8.73 7.22
N THR A 272 5.32 -7.82 7.17
CA THR A 272 5.77 -7.08 8.37
C THR A 272 4.88 -5.89 8.75
N SER A 273 4.00 -5.43 7.85
CA SER A 273 3.18 -4.23 8.06
C SER A 273 2.24 -4.28 9.29
N PRO A 274 1.61 -5.42 9.68
CA PRO A 274 0.73 -5.45 10.84
C PRO A 274 1.47 -5.17 12.14
N LEU A 275 2.75 -5.54 12.25
CA LEU A 275 3.58 -5.26 13.44
C LEU A 275 3.69 -3.74 13.68
N THR A 276 3.91 -2.98 12.61
CA THR A 276 3.97 -1.51 12.68
C THR A 276 2.64 -0.92 13.15
N SER A 277 1.51 -1.48 12.69
CA SER A 277 0.18 -0.99 13.08
C SER A 277 -0.15 -1.23 14.56
N VAL A 278 0.26 -2.36 15.14
CA VAL A 278 -0.01 -2.66 16.57
C VAL A 278 0.91 -1.90 17.52
N MET A 279 2.08 -1.47 17.04
CA MET A 279 2.99 -0.60 17.79
C MET A 279 2.47 0.83 17.89
N PHE A 280 1.83 1.32 16.83
CA PHE A 280 1.49 2.73 16.69
C PHE A 280 0.68 3.28 17.89
N PRO A 281 -0.39 2.60 18.37
CA PRO A 281 -1.11 3.04 19.57
C PRO A 281 -0.23 3.07 20.84
N LYS A 282 0.69 2.11 20.99
CA LYS A 282 1.56 1.99 22.17
C LYS A 282 2.62 3.10 22.21
N ILE A 283 3.18 3.48 21.05
CA ILE A 283 4.14 4.59 20.95
C ILE A 283 3.48 5.91 21.30
N VAL A 284 2.27 6.16 20.80
CA VAL A 284 1.51 7.38 21.08
C VAL A 284 1.15 7.48 22.56
N GLN A 285 0.72 6.36 23.18
CA GLN A 285 0.43 6.34 24.62
C GLN A 285 1.69 6.52 25.49
N SER A 286 2.81 5.90 25.12
CA SER A 286 4.09 6.03 25.85
C SER A 286 4.65 7.46 25.75
N ALA A 287 4.53 8.10 24.59
CA ALA A 287 4.91 9.50 24.40
C ALA A 287 4.06 10.47 25.23
N ALA A 288 2.75 10.21 25.35
CA ALA A 288 1.85 11.01 26.20
C ALA A 288 2.13 10.85 27.70
N ARG A 289 2.84 9.78 28.11
CA ARG A 289 3.15 9.45 29.51
C ARG A 289 4.61 9.72 29.90
N SER A 290 5.43 10.26 29.00
CA SER A 290 6.87 10.49 29.21
C SER A 290 7.65 9.22 29.62
N GLU A 291 7.19 8.05 29.20
CA GLU A 291 7.89 6.77 29.47
C GLU A 291 8.99 6.53 28.42
N LYS A 292 10.17 6.03 28.84
CA LYS A 292 11.24 5.63 27.91
C LYS A 292 10.70 4.60 26.93
N THR A 293 10.59 4.95 25.65
CA THR A 293 9.91 4.14 24.63
C THR A 293 10.75 2.92 24.20
N SER A 294 10.82 1.88 25.04
CA SER A 294 11.38 0.56 24.68
C SER A 294 10.59 -0.13 23.57
N VAL A 295 9.32 0.27 23.39
CA VAL A 295 8.36 -0.30 22.43
C VAL A 295 8.81 -0.15 20.97
N LEU A 296 9.46 0.97 20.61
CA LEU A 296 9.95 1.18 19.25
C LEU A 296 11.02 0.15 18.89
N TRP A 297 12.01 -0.01 19.76
CA TRP A 297 13.13 -0.94 19.54
C TRP A 297 12.72 -2.40 19.67
N GLN A 298 11.76 -2.73 20.54
CA GLN A 298 11.18 -4.07 20.62
C GLN A 298 10.59 -4.52 19.29
N ALA A 299 9.87 -3.64 18.60
CA ALA A 299 9.18 -4.05 17.41
C ALA A 299 9.88 -3.66 16.10
N PHE A 300 10.87 -2.76 16.15
CA PHE A 300 11.98 -2.80 15.20
C PHE A 300 12.70 -4.16 15.26
N GLY A 301 13.02 -4.65 16.46
CA GLY A 301 13.64 -5.96 16.68
C GLY A 301 12.77 -7.13 16.21
N ALA A 302 11.47 -7.10 16.52
CA ALA A 302 10.52 -8.12 16.03
C ALA A 302 10.38 -8.10 14.50
N THR A 303 10.34 -6.91 13.89
CA THR A 303 10.30 -6.76 12.43
C THR A 303 11.60 -7.25 11.80
N ALA A 304 12.76 -6.94 12.40
CA ALA A 304 14.06 -7.42 11.95
C ALA A 304 14.15 -8.94 12.04
N LEU A 305 13.70 -9.54 13.14
CA LEU A 305 13.74 -10.99 13.35
C LEU A 305 12.80 -11.72 12.38
N LEU A 306 11.55 -11.26 12.23
CA LEU A 306 10.60 -11.87 11.31
C LEU A 306 10.98 -11.65 9.84
N GLY A 307 11.43 -10.44 9.49
CA GLY A 307 11.89 -10.11 8.15
C GLY A 307 13.14 -10.90 7.76
N ALA A 308 14.15 -10.96 8.64
CA ALA A 308 15.35 -11.75 8.42
C ALA A 308 15.05 -13.25 8.38
N GLY A 309 14.16 -13.74 9.24
CA GLY A 309 13.70 -15.14 9.21
C GLY A 309 13.04 -15.51 7.89
N ALA A 310 12.14 -14.68 7.38
CA ALA A 310 11.51 -14.87 6.07
C ALA A 310 12.53 -14.75 4.91
N ALA A 311 13.51 -13.84 5.01
CA ALA A 311 14.59 -13.70 4.03
C ALA A 311 15.53 -14.91 4.00
N LEU A 312 15.92 -15.42 5.17
CA LEU A 312 16.68 -16.64 5.32
C LEU A 312 15.91 -17.85 4.79
N PHE A 313 14.61 -17.96 5.09
CA PHE A 313 13.76 -19.01 4.53
C PHE A 313 13.75 -18.99 3.00
N CYS A 314 13.60 -17.81 2.38
CA CYS A 314 13.67 -17.66 0.92
C CYS A 314 15.07 -17.92 0.35
N THR A 315 16.12 -17.75 1.16
CA THR A 315 17.51 -18.05 0.76
C THR A 315 17.81 -19.54 0.82
N ILE A 316 17.34 -20.24 1.85
CA ILE A 316 17.56 -21.68 2.06
C ILE A 316 16.64 -22.51 1.15
N PHE A 317 15.38 -22.08 0.97
CA PHE A 317 14.37 -22.79 0.20
C PHE A 317 13.80 -21.94 -0.95
N PRO A 318 14.62 -21.42 -1.88
CA PRO A 318 14.16 -20.45 -2.88
C PRO A 318 13.12 -20.99 -3.86
N THR A 319 13.11 -22.31 -4.09
CA THR A 319 12.14 -22.95 -4.99
C THR A 319 10.79 -23.21 -4.33
N PHE A 320 10.72 -23.28 -3.00
CA PHE A 320 9.49 -23.67 -2.29
C PHE A 320 8.37 -22.61 -2.43
N PRO A 321 8.60 -21.31 -2.12
CA PRO A 321 7.58 -20.28 -2.33
C PRO A 321 7.12 -20.22 -3.77
N ILE A 322 8.07 -20.28 -4.71
CA ILE A 322 7.78 -20.22 -6.15
C ILE A 322 6.87 -21.38 -6.57
N LYS A 323 7.20 -22.63 -6.20
CA LYS A 323 6.38 -23.81 -6.54
C LYS A 323 4.99 -23.79 -5.90
N LEU A 324 4.86 -23.19 -4.72
CA LEU A 324 3.58 -23.09 -4.01
C LEU A 324 2.57 -22.27 -4.81
N VAL A 325 3.02 -21.18 -5.45
CA VAL A 325 2.15 -20.26 -6.21
C VAL A 325 2.17 -20.54 -7.71
N PHE A 326 3.35 -20.76 -8.27
CA PHE A 326 3.58 -20.96 -9.70
C PHE A 326 3.87 -22.43 -9.99
N ARG A 327 2.88 -23.12 -10.56
CA ARG A 327 2.96 -24.56 -10.86
C ARG A 327 3.71 -24.91 -12.16
N LYS A 328 4.02 -23.91 -13.00
CA LYS A 328 4.72 -24.11 -14.29
C LYS A 328 6.25 -24.04 -14.11
N PRO A 329 7.03 -24.91 -14.79
CA PRO A 329 8.50 -24.91 -14.70
C PRO A 329 9.16 -23.59 -15.10
N GLU A 330 8.56 -22.85 -16.03
CA GLU A 330 9.07 -21.56 -16.53
C GLU A 330 9.25 -20.51 -15.43
N PHE A 331 8.49 -20.60 -14.33
CA PHE A 331 8.62 -19.69 -13.19
C PHE A 331 9.72 -20.10 -12.21
N LEU A 332 10.27 -21.32 -12.30
CA LEU A 332 11.30 -21.80 -11.37
C LEU A 332 12.60 -21.01 -11.47
N ALA A 333 12.90 -20.42 -12.63
CA ALA A 333 14.02 -19.50 -12.80
C ALA A 333 13.95 -18.28 -11.86
N ALA A 334 12.78 -17.97 -11.29
CA ALA A 334 12.62 -16.89 -10.34
C ALA A 334 13.33 -17.18 -9.01
N ALA A 335 13.56 -18.46 -8.70
CA ALA A 335 14.29 -18.90 -7.52
C ALA A 335 15.72 -18.36 -7.49
N ASP A 336 16.36 -18.14 -8.64
CA ASP A 336 17.74 -17.64 -8.73
C ASP A 336 17.89 -16.18 -8.29
N TYR A 337 16.80 -15.41 -8.44
CA TYR A 337 16.76 -13.98 -8.10
C TYR A 337 16.12 -13.74 -6.73
N LEU A 338 15.29 -14.66 -6.25
CA LEU A 338 14.49 -14.49 -5.03
C LEU A 338 15.33 -14.12 -3.79
N PRO A 339 16.47 -14.78 -3.46
CA PRO A 339 17.24 -14.44 -2.27
C PRO A 339 17.75 -12.99 -2.31
N LEU A 340 18.39 -12.59 -3.42
CA LEU A 340 18.92 -11.24 -3.58
C LEU A 340 17.81 -10.20 -3.50
N PHE A 341 16.65 -10.48 -4.10
CA PHE A 341 15.51 -9.57 -4.11
C PHE A 341 14.91 -9.38 -2.72
N VAL A 342 14.70 -10.47 -1.98
CA VAL A 342 14.14 -10.45 -0.64
C VAL A 342 15.07 -9.73 0.33
N TRP A 343 16.39 -9.96 0.26
CA TRP A 343 17.37 -9.20 1.04
C TRP A 343 17.45 -7.73 0.65
N SER A 344 17.24 -7.41 -0.63
CA SER A 344 17.19 -6.02 -1.09
C SER A 344 15.95 -5.28 -0.57
N MET A 345 14.83 -5.98 -0.36
CA MET A 345 13.60 -5.42 0.23
C MET A 345 13.60 -5.42 1.76
N PHE A 346 14.44 -6.21 2.42
CA PHE A 346 14.48 -6.28 3.89
C PHE A 346 14.73 -4.91 4.56
N PRO A 347 15.71 -4.08 4.14
CA PRO A 347 15.91 -2.75 4.71
C PRO A 347 14.69 -1.83 4.56
N LEU A 348 13.90 -1.99 3.50
CA LEU A 348 12.67 -1.23 3.30
C LEU A 348 11.62 -1.53 4.38
N THR A 349 11.54 -2.79 4.84
CA THR A 349 10.64 -3.18 5.95
C THR A 349 10.98 -2.44 7.24
N LEU A 350 12.27 -2.38 7.59
CA LEU A 350 12.80 -1.67 8.75
C LEU A 350 12.61 -0.15 8.62
N THR A 351 12.83 0.37 7.42
CA THR A 351 12.57 1.77 7.08
C THR A 351 11.11 2.13 7.34
N GLY A 352 10.17 1.27 6.94
CA GLY A 352 8.73 1.46 7.18
C GLY A 352 8.36 1.63 8.65
N VAL A 353 8.96 0.84 9.56
CA VAL A 353 8.72 0.92 11.01
C VAL A 353 9.17 2.28 11.56
N LEU A 354 10.42 2.65 11.28
CA LEU A 354 11.01 3.88 11.83
C LEU A 354 10.39 5.13 11.21
N MET A 355 10.09 5.10 9.90
CA MET A 355 9.44 6.19 9.19
C MET A 355 8.03 6.43 9.75
N SER A 356 7.26 5.36 9.97
CA SER A 356 5.94 5.45 10.60
C SER A 356 6.03 6.11 11.98
N ASN A 357 7.03 5.76 12.79
CA ASN A 357 7.25 6.39 14.10
C ASN A 357 7.60 7.89 14.01
N LEU A 358 8.49 8.30 13.10
CA LEU A 358 8.85 9.71 12.92
C LEU A 358 7.64 10.54 12.47
N LEU A 359 6.90 10.05 11.49
CA LEU A 359 5.70 10.72 10.97
C LEU A 359 4.59 10.79 12.01
N ALA A 360 4.39 9.74 12.83
CA ALA A 360 3.45 9.75 13.94
C ALA A 360 3.70 10.89 14.93
N ARG A 361 4.97 11.22 15.15
CA ARG A 361 5.43 12.30 16.04
C ARG A 361 5.46 13.68 15.35
N GLY A 362 4.93 13.78 14.12
CA GLY A 362 4.95 15.02 13.34
C GLY A 362 6.35 15.44 12.87
N ARG A 363 7.33 14.54 12.87
CA ARG A 363 8.72 14.83 12.47
C ARG A 363 8.89 14.66 10.97
N PHE A 364 8.44 15.65 10.21
CA PHE A 364 8.50 15.62 8.73
C PHE A 364 9.85 16.00 8.12
N ALA A 365 10.85 16.38 8.94
CA ALA A 365 12.18 16.78 8.46
C ALA A 365 12.96 15.67 7.72
N VAL A 366 12.57 14.40 7.91
CA VAL A 366 13.13 13.24 7.20
C VAL A 366 12.61 13.11 5.77
N VAL A 367 11.43 13.68 5.46
CA VAL A 367 10.74 13.50 4.16
C VAL A 367 11.56 14.00 2.97
N PRO A 368 12.20 15.18 2.97
CA PRO A 368 13.02 15.64 1.85
C PRO A 368 14.20 14.71 1.54
N TRP A 369 14.82 14.12 2.57
CA TRP A 369 15.94 13.18 2.40
C TRP A 369 15.48 11.85 1.83
N MET A 370 14.28 11.40 2.21
CA MET A 370 13.63 10.22 1.62
C MET A 370 13.27 10.46 0.15
N LEU A 371 12.79 11.66 -0.19
CA LEU A 371 12.53 12.04 -1.58
C LEU A 371 13.82 12.10 -2.40
N LEU A 372 14.92 12.59 -1.82
CA LEU A 372 16.23 12.57 -2.46
C LEU A 372 16.72 11.14 -2.72
N ALA A 373 16.54 10.23 -1.75
CA ALA A 373 16.86 8.81 -1.93
C ALA A 373 15.99 8.18 -3.04
N ALA A 374 14.70 8.52 -3.11
CA ALA A 374 13.81 8.07 -4.17
C ALA A 374 14.22 8.60 -5.56
N ALA A 375 14.60 9.88 -5.65
CA ALA A 375 15.09 10.48 -6.89
C ALA A 375 16.42 9.83 -7.34
N GLY A 376 17.33 9.59 -6.39
CA GLY A 376 18.56 8.85 -6.64
C GLY A 376 18.28 7.43 -7.13
N TYR A 377 17.31 6.74 -6.53
CA TYR A 377 16.89 5.41 -6.96
C TYR A 377 16.33 5.42 -8.39
N ALA A 378 15.47 6.39 -8.71
CA ALA A 378 14.93 6.56 -10.07
C ALA A 378 16.04 6.80 -11.11
N ALA A 379 16.99 7.68 -10.80
CA ALA A 379 18.16 7.94 -11.65
C ALA A 379 19.09 6.72 -11.75
N GLY A 380 19.24 5.97 -10.66
CA GLY A 380 20.00 4.72 -10.66
C GLY A 380 19.38 3.67 -11.58
N LEU A 381 18.05 3.51 -11.54
CA LEU A 381 17.34 2.62 -12.45
C LEU A 381 17.48 3.05 -13.92
N SER A 382 17.59 4.35 -14.23
CA SER A 382 17.79 4.81 -15.61
C SER A 382 19.21 4.56 -16.15
N VAL A 383 20.17 4.18 -15.30
CA VAL A 383 21.57 3.92 -15.69
C VAL A 383 21.95 2.45 -15.53
N TRP A 384 21.54 1.81 -14.43
CA TRP A 384 21.94 0.44 -14.06
C TRP A 384 20.79 -0.56 -14.24
N HIS A 385 20.48 -0.88 -15.50
CA HIS A 385 19.40 -1.80 -15.87
C HIS A 385 19.81 -2.80 -16.96
N GLN A 386 21.09 -3.18 -17.06
CA GLN A 386 21.56 -4.14 -18.07
C GLN A 386 21.19 -5.59 -17.69
N SER A 387 21.00 -5.88 -16.39
CA SER A 387 20.57 -7.19 -15.90
C SER A 387 19.60 -7.09 -14.72
N PHE A 388 18.83 -8.15 -14.46
CA PHE A 388 17.97 -8.21 -13.27
C PHE A 388 18.76 -8.05 -11.96
N ARG A 389 19.99 -8.57 -11.91
CA ARG A 389 20.85 -8.45 -10.72
C ARG A 389 21.25 -7.00 -10.46
N GLU A 390 21.52 -6.22 -11.50
CA GLU A 390 21.81 -4.78 -11.37
C GLU A 390 20.62 -4.01 -10.85
N VAL A 391 19.42 -4.25 -11.40
CA VAL A 391 18.18 -3.60 -10.95
C VAL A 391 17.93 -3.92 -9.47
N ILE A 392 18.02 -5.20 -9.09
CA ILE A 392 17.80 -5.63 -7.70
C ILE A 392 18.86 -5.06 -6.76
N THR A 393 20.13 -5.06 -7.17
CA THR A 393 21.24 -4.48 -6.37
C THR A 393 21.04 -2.99 -6.18
N THR A 394 20.62 -2.27 -7.23
CA THR A 394 20.30 -0.83 -7.16
C THR A 394 19.20 -0.59 -6.14
N LEU A 395 18.10 -1.35 -6.22
CA LEU A 395 17.03 -1.31 -5.22
C LEU A 395 17.57 -1.56 -3.80
N GLY A 396 18.41 -2.59 -3.60
CA GLY A 396 18.98 -2.93 -2.29
C GLY A 396 19.86 -1.83 -1.72
N VAL A 397 20.74 -1.24 -2.53
CA VAL A 397 21.62 -0.12 -2.14
C VAL A 397 20.78 1.09 -1.70
N PHE A 398 19.78 1.49 -2.50
CA PHE A 398 18.97 2.64 -2.13
C PHE A 398 18.02 2.36 -0.95
N ASN A 399 17.57 1.12 -0.76
CA ASN A 399 16.84 0.72 0.45
C ASN A 399 17.74 0.78 1.71
N LEU A 400 19.02 0.44 1.60
CA LEU A 400 19.99 0.63 2.70
C LEU A 400 20.25 2.11 2.99
N ILE A 401 20.37 2.94 1.95
CA ILE A 401 20.50 4.40 2.10
C ILE A 401 19.26 4.96 2.80
N ALA A 402 18.05 4.57 2.37
CA ALA A 402 16.81 4.99 3.00
C ALA A 402 16.76 4.58 4.48
N LEU A 403 17.14 3.35 4.81
CA LEU A 403 17.22 2.89 6.20
C LEU A 403 18.22 3.73 7.01
N ALA A 404 19.41 3.97 6.48
CA ALA A 404 20.45 4.77 7.15
C ALA A 404 19.96 6.20 7.44
N VAL A 405 19.32 6.85 6.46
CA VAL A 405 18.70 8.18 6.64
C VAL A 405 17.71 8.15 7.79
N VAL A 406 16.75 7.21 7.79
CA VAL A 406 15.71 7.17 8.81
C VAL A 406 16.28 6.82 10.20
N VAL A 407 17.31 5.97 10.28
CA VAL A 407 18.02 5.66 11.53
C VAL A 407 18.71 6.90 12.10
N ILE A 408 19.42 7.68 11.28
CA ILE A 408 20.09 8.91 11.71
C ILE A 408 19.09 9.90 12.32
N PHE A 409 17.95 10.11 11.66
CA PHE A 409 16.89 10.98 12.17
C PHE A 409 16.27 10.45 13.46
N THR A 410 16.07 9.13 13.56
CA THR A 410 15.51 8.48 14.76
C THR A 410 16.45 8.63 15.97
N VAL A 411 17.75 8.43 15.78
CA VAL A 411 18.75 8.58 16.86
C VAL A 411 18.90 10.04 17.27
N LYS A 412 18.90 10.98 16.31
CA LYS A 412 18.96 12.42 16.60
C LYS A 412 17.79 12.89 17.45
N GLU A 413 16.60 12.32 17.21
CA GLU A 413 15.41 12.62 18.00
C GLU A 413 15.51 12.05 19.42
N GLY A 414 15.96 10.80 19.58
CA GLY A 414 16.13 10.17 20.90
C GLY A 414 17.18 10.84 21.79
N ARG A 415 18.05 11.71 21.25
CA ARG A 415 19.00 12.53 22.01
C ARG A 415 18.45 13.90 22.42
N ARG A 416 17.32 14.33 21.84
CA ARG A 416 16.67 15.62 22.12
C ARG A 416 15.51 15.52 23.13
N SER A 417 14.97 14.31 23.31
CA SER A 417 14.05 13.92 24.38
C SER A 417 14.81 13.45 25.61
#